data_AF-A0A9I9E162-F1
#
_entry.id   AF-A0A9I9E162-F1
#
_cell.length_a   1.000
_cell.length_b   1.000
_cell.length_c   1.000
_cell.angle_alpha   90.00
_cell.angle_beta   90.00
_cell.angle_gamma   90.00
#
_symmetry.space_group_name_H-M   'P 1'
#
loop_
_entity.id
_entity.type
_entity.pdbx_description
1 polymer ?
#
loop_
_entity_poly.entity_id
_entity_poly.type
_entity_poly.pdbx_seq_one_letter_code
_entity_poly.pdbx_strand_id
1 'polypeptide(L)'
;MITRLFDSPDDWECFLHYLGCLLEDDSNWCTEQGVDSIHPPKKVLCKISPLADELFDSRISIASAFIQRLQEDSNNKLLRGPFLANLEIERRKHMHGKGDDEKFLGALTDYYVRFGHLACFPSDVGMFLEVLAPDKKTELLEKLKNITPSTSIISTKALGQSITLLKLQVLSGNMFHLPVSELERCVVQMAEIYCENLPLSKDLDPQESMHGEELLSLICNLLVELFWRTQKCGYIIEAILVLEWGLTIRRYVWQYKILLLHVYSYLGALSSAFEWYKLLDVKNILVETVSHHMLPQMLASPLW
;
A
#
# COMPACT_ATOMS: atom_id res chain seq x y z
N MET A 1 20.20 -8.82 20.55
CA MET A 1 19.01 -8.79 19.68
C MET A 1 17.76 -9.19 20.46
N ILE A 2 17.66 -10.41 21.01
CA ILE A 2 16.47 -10.85 21.76
C ILE A 2 16.07 -9.88 22.89
N THR A 3 17.02 -9.44 23.73
CA THR A 3 16.74 -8.45 24.79
C THR A 3 16.19 -7.14 24.23
N ARG A 4 16.79 -6.64 23.14
CA ARG A 4 16.31 -5.43 22.45
C ARG A 4 14.92 -5.59 21.85
N LEU A 5 14.57 -6.78 21.36
CA LEU A 5 13.22 -7.08 20.85
C LEU A 5 12.18 -7.26 21.96
N PHE A 6 12.59 -7.57 23.19
CA PHE A 6 11.70 -7.47 24.34
C PHE A 6 11.49 -6.01 24.77
N ASP A 7 12.55 -5.19 24.74
CA ASP A 7 12.49 -3.77 25.11
C ASP A 7 11.79 -2.91 24.03
N SER A 8 11.94 -3.30 22.75
CA SER A 8 11.38 -2.63 21.58
C SER A 8 10.87 -3.64 20.54
N PRO A 9 9.67 -4.21 20.75
CA PRO A 9 9.10 -5.23 19.86
C PRO A 9 8.74 -4.74 18.44
N ASP A 10 8.67 -3.41 18.25
CA ASP A 10 8.39 -2.77 16.96
C ASP A 10 9.67 -2.50 16.13
N ASP A 11 10.85 -2.87 16.64
CA ASP A 11 12.13 -2.70 15.94
C ASP A 11 12.28 -3.72 14.80
N TRP A 12 11.76 -3.36 13.63
CA TRP A 12 11.76 -4.18 12.42
C TRP A 12 13.17 -4.57 11.96
N GLU A 13 14.12 -3.64 12.01
CA GLU A 13 15.51 -3.90 11.61
C GLU A 13 16.17 -4.92 12.54
N CYS A 14 15.96 -4.79 13.86
CA CYS A 14 16.46 -5.75 14.83
C CYS A 14 15.80 -7.12 14.65
N PHE A 15 14.52 -7.18 14.26
CA PHE A 15 13.83 -8.45 13.99
C PHE A 15 14.40 -9.13 12.73
N LEU A 16 14.54 -8.39 11.63
CA LEU A 16 15.16 -8.93 10.41
C LEU A 16 16.58 -9.42 10.67
N HIS A 17 17.35 -8.68 11.49
CA HIS A 17 18.69 -9.10 11.88
C HIS A 17 18.70 -10.39 12.69
N TYR A 18 17.81 -10.48 13.68
CA TYR A 18 17.62 -11.68 14.48
C TYR A 18 17.27 -12.89 13.60
N LEU A 19 16.30 -12.74 12.70
CA LEU A 19 15.86 -13.83 11.83
C LEU A 19 16.96 -14.23 10.83
N GLY A 20 17.62 -13.26 10.21
CA GLY A 20 18.71 -13.52 9.27
C GLY A 20 19.90 -14.23 9.93
N CYS A 21 20.27 -13.86 11.16
CA CYS A 21 21.29 -14.58 11.92
C CYS A 21 20.87 -16.01 12.26
N LEU A 22 19.58 -16.21 12.56
CA LEU A 22 19.05 -17.53 12.92
C LEU A 22 18.97 -18.48 11.72
N LEU A 23 18.76 -17.94 10.52
CA LEU A 23 18.63 -18.69 9.26
C LEU A 23 19.90 -18.72 8.40
N GLU A 24 20.97 -18.06 8.86
CA GLU A 24 22.28 -18.00 8.18
C GLU A 24 22.16 -17.54 6.71
N ASP A 25 21.21 -16.65 6.41
CA ASP A 25 20.85 -16.27 5.03
C ASP A 25 21.35 -14.88 4.61
N ASP A 26 22.08 -14.19 5.48
CA ASP A 26 22.64 -12.85 5.27
C ASP A 26 21.61 -11.84 4.71
N SER A 27 20.30 -12.03 4.96
CA SER A 27 19.23 -11.19 4.41
C SER A 27 19.32 -9.71 4.79
N ASN A 28 20.11 -9.36 5.81
CA ASN A 28 20.41 -7.98 6.21
C ASN A 28 21.63 -7.37 5.50
N TRP A 29 22.49 -8.20 4.92
CA TRP A 29 23.68 -7.77 4.19
C TRP A 29 23.38 -7.80 2.69
N CYS A 30 22.54 -6.86 2.22
CA CYS A 30 22.53 -6.51 0.80
C CYS A 30 23.87 -5.82 0.45
N THR A 31 24.95 -6.60 0.41
CA THR A 31 26.22 -6.27 -0.23
C THR A 31 26.33 -7.05 -1.54
N GLU A 32 25.29 -7.00 -2.36
CA GLU A 32 25.47 -7.40 -3.75
C GLU A 32 26.35 -6.33 -4.42
N GLN A 33 27.59 -6.71 -4.75
CA GLN A 33 28.39 -6.00 -5.75
C GLN A 33 27.59 -5.99 -7.05
N GLY A 34 26.87 -4.88 -7.31
CA GLY A 34 25.99 -4.74 -8.47
C GLY A 34 24.66 -4.05 -8.20
N VAL A 35 24.30 -3.75 -6.94
CA VAL A 35 23.18 -2.86 -6.66
C VAL A 35 23.56 -1.46 -7.11
N ASP A 36 22.90 -0.98 -8.16
CA ASP A 36 22.98 0.42 -8.58
C ASP A 36 22.57 1.30 -7.38
N SER A 37 23.50 2.13 -6.87
CA SER A 37 23.24 2.98 -5.71
C SER A 37 22.11 3.98 -5.96
N ILE A 38 21.77 4.19 -7.23
CA ILE A 38 20.69 5.07 -7.70
C ILE A 38 19.33 4.36 -7.63
N HIS A 39 19.32 3.03 -7.69
CA HIS A 39 18.13 2.18 -7.64
C HIS A 39 18.32 1.04 -6.64
N PRO A 40 18.32 1.33 -5.32
CA PRO A 40 18.31 0.26 -4.32
C PRO A 40 17.15 -0.69 -4.61
N PRO A 41 17.32 -2.01 -4.45
CA PRO A 41 16.25 -2.96 -4.69
C PRO A 41 15.06 -2.54 -3.84
N LYS A 42 13.89 -2.39 -4.46
CA LYS A 42 12.62 -2.01 -3.79
C LYS A 42 12.19 -3.00 -2.70
N LYS A 43 12.97 -4.06 -2.45
CA LYS A 43 12.60 -5.25 -1.69
C LYS A 43 13.82 -5.76 -0.93
N VAL A 44 13.60 -6.22 0.30
CA VAL A 44 14.60 -7.03 1.01
C VAL A 44 14.73 -8.35 0.23
N LEU A 45 15.82 -8.49 -0.51
CA LEU A 45 16.19 -9.74 -1.18
C LEU A 45 16.57 -10.77 -0.11
N CYS A 46 15.57 -11.45 0.42
CA CYS A 46 15.81 -12.59 1.30
C CYS A 46 16.22 -13.76 0.43
N LYS A 47 17.47 -14.21 0.61
CA LYS A 47 17.97 -15.42 -0.04
C LYS A 47 17.22 -16.62 0.54
N ILE A 48 17.04 -17.66 -0.28
CA ILE A 48 16.61 -18.96 0.24
C ILE A 48 17.68 -19.42 1.22
N SER A 49 17.28 -19.79 2.44
CA SER A 49 18.21 -20.22 3.47
C SER A 49 19.02 -21.43 2.96
N PRO A 50 20.36 -21.44 3.12
CA PRO A 50 21.19 -22.58 2.72
C PRO A 50 21.07 -23.77 3.68
N LEU A 51 20.32 -23.62 4.77
CA LEU A 51 20.21 -24.62 5.83
C LEU A 51 19.54 -25.90 5.32
N ALA A 52 20.01 -27.04 5.84
CA ALA A 52 19.31 -28.31 5.70
C ALA A 52 17.93 -28.24 6.37
N ASP A 53 16.97 -28.97 5.82
CA ASP A 53 15.56 -28.92 6.18
C ASP A 53 15.27 -29.07 7.69
N GLU A 54 15.94 -29.99 8.38
CA GLU A 54 15.75 -30.23 9.81
C GLU A 54 16.25 -29.04 10.66
N LEU A 55 17.39 -28.45 10.27
CA LEU A 55 17.94 -27.28 10.94
C LEU A 55 17.06 -26.06 10.70
N PHE A 56 16.61 -25.85 9.47
CA PHE A 56 15.67 -24.78 9.13
C PHE A 56 14.40 -24.87 9.99
N ASP A 57 13.78 -26.05 10.10
CA ASP A 57 12.57 -26.25 10.88
C ASP A 57 12.77 -25.95 12.37
N SER A 58 13.89 -26.41 12.94
CA SER A 58 14.25 -26.13 14.33
C SER A 58 14.41 -24.62 14.58
N ARG A 59 15.15 -23.94 13.70
CA ARG A 59 15.43 -22.50 13.79
C ARG A 59 14.17 -21.66 13.61
N ILE A 60 13.35 -21.96 12.60
CA ILE A 60 12.07 -21.30 12.38
C ILE A 60 11.11 -21.53 13.55
N SER A 61 11.06 -22.75 14.12
CA SER A 61 10.23 -23.02 15.29
C SER A 61 10.65 -22.18 16.50
N ILE A 62 11.96 -21.95 16.70
CA ILE A 62 12.47 -21.05 17.76
C ILE A 62 11.99 -19.61 17.50
N ALA A 63 12.09 -19.12 16.26
CA ALA A 63 11.60 -17.79 15.91
C ALA A 63 10.08 -17.66 16.12
N SER A 64 9.29 -18.63 15.65
CA SER A 64 7.83 -18.65 15.84
C SER A 64 7.46 -18.61 17.32
N ALA A 65 8.09 -19.43 18.16
CA ALA A 65 7.82 -19.44 19.60
C ALA A 65 8.19 -18.11 20.28
N PHE A 66 9.27 -17.47 19.84
CA PHE A 66 9.68 -16.16 20.34
C PHE A 66 8.67 -15.06 19.96
N ILE A 67 8.25 -14.99 18.70
CA ILE A 67 7.27 -14.01 18.24
C ILE A 67 5.90 -14.24 18.87
N GLN A 68 5.47 -15.49 19.03
CA GLN A 68 4.22 -15.81 19.72
C GLN A 68 4.21 -15.25 21.14
N ARG A 69 5.31 -15.39 21.89
CA ARG A 69 5.45 -14.80 23.23
C ARG A 69 5.33 -13.27 23.21
N LEU A 70 5.88 -12.60 22.20
CA LEU A 70 5.74 -11.16 22.04
C LEU A 70 4.29 -10.76 21.74
N GLN A 71 3.56 -11.54 20.95
CA GLN A 71 2.15 -11.28 20.60
C GLN A 71 1.18 -11.56 21.76
N GLU A 72 1.51 -12.52 22.63
CA GLU A 72 0.71 -12.87 23.81
C GLU A 72 0.77 -11.79 24.91
N ASP A 73 1.85 -11.01 24.96
CA ASP A 73 1.97 -9.86 25.85
C ASP A 73 0.90 -8.81 25.52
N SER A 74 0.06 -8.50 26.51
CA SER A 74 -1.01 -7.51 26.37
C SER A 74 -0.51 -6.12 25.98
N ASN A 75 0.71 -5.76 26.38
CA ASN A 75 1.31 -4.46 26.06
C ASN A 75 1.65 -4.33 24.58
N ASN A 76 1.82 -5.46 23.89
CA ASN A 76 2.25 -5.50 22.49
C ASN A 76 1.09 -5.67 21.50
N LYS A 77 -0.16 -5.81 21.98
CA LYS A 77 -1.33 -6.05 21.11
C LYS A 77 -1.62 -4.95 20.09
N LEU A 78 -1.13 -3.74 20.35
CA LEU A 78 -1.28 -2.57 19.47
C LEU A 78 -0.02 -2.30 18.63
N LEU A 79 1.07 -3.03 18.87
CA LEU A 79 2.33 -2.91 18.13
C LEU A 79 2.22 -3.71 16.83
N ARG A 80 2.71 -3.16 15.72
CA ARG A 80 2.62 -3.81 14.39
C ARG A 80 3.72 -4.84 14.19
N GLY A 81 4.92 -4.56 14.69
CA GLY A 81 6.15 -5.30 14.52
C GLY A 81 6.03 -6.78 14.88
N PRO A 82 5.49 -7.18 16.04
CA PRO A 82 5.33 -8.60 16.37
C PRO A 82 4.44 -9.36 15.38
N PHE A 83 3.41 -8.71 14.82
CA PHE A 83 2.53 -9.34 13.83
C PHE A 83 3.14 -9.35 12.43
N LEU A 84 3.87 -8.30 12.04
CA LEU A 84 4.68 -8.28 10.82
C LEU A 84 5.80 -9.34 10.88
N ALA A 85 6.39 -9.55 12.05
CA ALA A 85 7.40 -10.56 12.27
C ALA A 85 6.85 -11.97 12.05
N ASN A 86 5.61 -12.23 12.47
CA ASN A 86 4.92 -13.48 12.17
C ASN A 86 4.69 -13.66 10.66
N LEU A 87 4.25 -12.61 9.96
CA LEU A 87 4.10 -12.64 8.49
C LEU A 87 5.41 -12.94 7.77
N GLU A 88 6.51 -12.36 8.24
CA GLU A 88 7.83 -12.63 7.66
C GLU A 88 8.31 -14.06 7.92
N ILE A 89 8.05 -14.63 9.10
CA ILE A 89 8.35 -16.04 9.36
C ILE A 89 7.57 -16.95 8.41
N GLU A 90 6.27 -16.70 8.23
CA GLU A 90 5.46 -17.46 7.27
C GLU A 90 5.96 -17.28 5.82
N ARG A 91 6.37 -16.06 5.45
CA ARG A 91 7.01 -15.79 4.16
C ARG A 91 8.29 -16.59 3.98
N ARG A 92 9.18 -16.66 4.99
CA ARG A 92 10.43 -17.46 4.93
C ARG A 92 10.13 -18.95 4.74
N LYS A 93 9.12 -19.49 5.42
CA LYS A 93 8.68 -20.88 5.23
C LYS A 93 8.27 -21.17 3.78
N HIS A 94 7.48 -20.27 3.17
CA HIS A 94 7.05 -20.41 1.78
C HIS A 94 8.21 -20.36 0.80
N MET A 95 9.15 -19.43 0.97
CA MET A 95 10.33 -19.35 0.10
C MET A 95 11.25 -20.58 0.23
N HIS A 96 11.27 -21.24 1.39
CA HIS A 96 12.00 -22.49 1.61
C HIS A 96 11.23 -23.73 1.13
N GLY A 97 10.04 -23.58 0.53
CA GLY A 97 9.22 -24.70 0.05
C GLY A 97 8.47 -25.46 1.16
N LYS A 98 8.41 -24.90 2.37
CA LYS A 98 7.72 -25.46 3.55
C LYS A 98 6.54 -24.60 4.02
N GLY A 99 6.00 -23.80 3.11
CA GLY A 99 4.87 -22.91 3.37
C GLY A 99 3.59 -23.67 3.70
N ASP A 100 2.77 -23.08 4.56
CA ASP A 100 1.41 -23.51 4.87
C ASP A 100 0.47 -22.33 4.53
N ASP A 101 -0.24 -22.46 3.40
CA ASP A 101 -1.12 -21.40 2.89
C ASP A 101 -2.18 -21.01 3.92
N GLU A 102 -2.77 -21.97 4.64
CA GLU A 102 -3.84 -21.66 5.60
C GLU A 102 -3.30 -20.88 6.80
N LYS A 103 -2.10 -21.22 7.29
CA LYS A 103 -1.45 -20.44 8.35
C LYS A 103 -1.09 -19.04 7.88
N PHE A 104 -0.59 -18.90 6.66
CA PHE A 104 -0.18 -17.59 6.15
C PHE A 104 -1.38 -16.69 5.87
N LEU A 105 -2.44 -17.22 5.26
CA LEU A 105 -3.72 -16.53 5.10
C LEU A 105 -4.32 -16.16 6.46
N GLY A 106 -4.24 -17.06 7.45
CA GLY A 106 -4.67 -16.80 8.83
C GLY A 106 -3.91 -15.64 9.48
N ALA A 107 -2.58 -15.60 9.33
CA ALA A 107 -1.75 -14.52 9.84
C ALA A 107 -2.04 -13.17 9.16
N LEU A 108 -2.23 -13.15 7.83
CA LEU A 108 -2.62 -11.95 7.08
C LEU A 108 -4.01 -11.44 7.51
N THR A 109 -4.93 -12.37 7.76
CA THR A 109 -6.28 -12.05 8.24
C THR A 109 -6.25 -11.47 9.65
N ASP A 110 -5.50 -12.05 10.57
CA ASP A 110 -5.33 -11.50 11.94
C ASP A 110 -4.68 -10.11 11.91
N TYR A 111 -3.68 -9.91 11.04
CA TYR A 111 -3.07 -8.60 10.82
C TYR A 111 -4.11 -7.57 10.32
N TYR A 112 -4.98 -7.94 9.39
CA TYR A 112 -6.05 -7.08 8.88
C TYR A 112 -7.10 -6.73 9.93
N VAL A 113 -7.53 -7.68 10.76
CA VAL A 113 -8.50 -7.42 11.84
C VAL A 113 -7.97 -6.36 12.81
N ARG A 114 -6.66 -6.37 13.07
CA ARG A 114 -6.00 -5.43 13.97
C ARG A 114 -5.71 -4.08 13.31
N PHE A 115 -5.05 -4.10 12.16
CA PHE A 115 -4.41 -2.94 11.55
C PHE A 115 -4.98 -2.56 10.18
N GLY A 116 -5.95 -3.29 9.66
CA GLY A 116 -6.55 -3.07 8.35
C GLY A 116 -7.21 -1.69 8.19
N HIS A 117 -7.48 -0.96 9.27
CA HIS A 117 -7.99 0.41 9.19
C HIS A 117 -6.90 1.46 8.98
N LEU A 118 -5.62 1.11 9.12
CA LEU A 118 -4.50 2.04 9.00
C LEU A 118 -4.11 2.21 7.53
N ALA A 119 -3.82 3.44 7.12
CA ALA A 119 -3.43 3.76 5.74
C ALA A 119 -2.16 3.03 5.26
N CYS A 120 -1.29 2.63 6.19
CA CYS A 120 -0.07 1.88 5.92
C CYS A 120 -0.30 0.39 5.64
N PHE A 121 -1.48 -0.16 5.93
CA PHE A 121 -1.74 -1.60 5.79
C PHE A 121 -1.37 -2.14 4.39
N PRO A 122 -1.75 -1.50 3.27
CA PRO A 122 -1.44 -2.02 1.94
C PRO A 122 0.08 -2.04 1.64
N SER A 123 0.83 -1.05 2.15
CA SER A 123 2.29 -1.03 2.03
C SER A 123 2.95 -2.06 2.95
N ASP A 124 2.40 -2.25 4.15
CA ASP A 124 2.89 -3.21 5.13
C ASP A 124 2.78 -4.64 4.58
N VAL A 125 1.69 -4.97 3.88
CA VAL A 125 1.46 -6.34 3.38
C VAL A 125 1.95 -6.63 1.96
N GLY A 126 2.26 -5.60 1.18
CA GLY A 126 2.54 -5.73 -0.26
C GLY A 126 3.57 -6.81 -0.60
N MET A 127 4.70 -6.86 0.14
CA MET A 127 5.75 -7.85 -0.08
C MET A 127 5.34 -9.29 0.30
N PHE A 128 4.45 -9.47 1.26
CA PHE A 128 3.96 -10.80 1.68
C PHE A 128 3.02 -11.39 0.63
N LEU A 129 2.21 -10.53 -0.01
CA LEU A 129 1.31 -10.96 -1.07
C LEU A 129 2.07 -11.53 -2.27
N GLU A 130 3.29 -11.07 -2.57
CA GLU A 130 4.04 -11.54 -3.74
C GLU A 130 4.37 -13.03 -3.70
N VAL A 131 4.48 -13.62 -2.51
CA VAL A 131 4.80 -15.04 -2.33
C VAL A 131 3.56 -15.93 -2.46
N LEU A 132 2.35 -15.36 -2.35
CA LEU A 132 1.10 -16.09 -2.54
C LEU A 132 0.83 -16.36 -4.03
N ALA A 133 0.36 -17.56 -4.32
CA ALA A 133 -0.20 -17.89 -5.61
C ALA A 133 -1.46 -17.04 -5.93
N PRO A 134 -1.80 -16.81 -7.22
CA PRO A 134 -2.93 -15.96 -7.61
C PRO A 134 -4.29 -16.39 -7.04
N ASP A 135 -4.54 -17.69 -6.94
CA ASP A 135 -5.74 -18.25 -6.32
C ASP A 135 -5.80 -17.93 -4.82
N LYS A 136 -4.66 -18.04 -4.12
CA LYS A 136 -4.55 -17.70 -2.69
C LYS A 136 -4.69 -16.21 -2.41
N LYS A 137 -4.22 -15.33 -3.30
CA LYS A 137 -4.52 -13.89 -3.22
C LYS A 137 -6.02 -13.61 -3.33
N THR A 138 -6.69 -14.30 -4.25
CA THR A 138 -8.14 -14.17 -4.44
C THR A 138 -8.91 -14.68 -3.23
N GLU A 139 -8.50 -15.82 -2.69
CA GLU A 139 -9.05 -16.39 -1.45
C GLU A 139 -8.91 -15.42 -0.27
N LEU A 140 -7.73 -14.81 -0.10
CA LEU A 140 -7.50 -13.79 0.92
C LEU A 140 -8.46 -12.62 0.77
N LEU A 141 -8.58 -12.04 -0.43
CA LEU A 141 -9.43 -10.88 -0.66
C LEU A 141 -10.91 -11.16 -0.35
N GLU A 142 -11.41 -12.35 -0.69
CA GLU A 142 -12.77 -12.76 -0.32
C GLU A 142 -12.91 -12.96 1.21
N LYS A 143 -11.92 -13.57 1.88
CA LYS A 143 -11.87 -13.66 3.35
C LYS A 143 -11.92 -12.27 3.99
N LEU A 144 -11.10 -11.31 3.52
CA LEU A 144 -11.05 -9.94 4.02
C LEU A 144 -12.35 -9.17 3.77
N LYS A 145 -12.97 -9.36 2.60
CA LYS A 145 -14.27 -8.77 2.27
C LYS A 145 -15.37 -9.23 3.23
N ASN A 146 -15.39 -10.51 3.59
CA ASN A 146 -16.41 -11.07 4.49
C ASN A 146 -16.30 -10.54 5.93
N ILE A 147 -15.10 -10.20 6.40
CA ILE A 147 -14.87 -9.62 7.74
C ILE A 147 -14.95 -8.09 7.75
N THR A 148 -14.92 -7.45 6.58
CA THR A 148 -15.04 -6.00 6.48
C THR A 148 -16.51 -5.61 6.67
N PRO A 149 -16.83 -4.73 7.64
CA PRO A 149 -18.21 -4.37 7.92
C PRO A 149 -18.86 -3.71 6.69
N SER A 150 -20.06 -4.17 6.33
CA SER A 150 -20.88 -3.54 5.30
C SER A 150 -21.25 -2.12 5.73
N THR A 151 -21.12 -1.16 4.82
CA THR A 151 -21.02 0.31 4.98
C THR A 151 -22.20 1.04 5.65
N SER A 152 -23.08 0.38 6.42
CA SER A 152 -24.29 1.03 6.96
C SER A 152 -24.08 1.84 8.24
N ILE A 153 -22.95 1.72 8.96
CA ILE A 153 -22.67 2.51 10.17
C ILE A 153 -21.19 2.94 10.25
N ILE A 154 -20.99 4.25 10.32
CA ILE A 154 -19.75 4.96 10.07
C ILE A 154 -18.89 5.05 11.34
N SER A 155 -17.92 4.15 11.47
CA SER A 155 -16.71 4.43 12.24
C SER A 155 -15.56 4.72 11.28
N THR A 156 -14.67 5.63 11.67
CA THR A 156 -13.43 5.90 10.91
C THR A 156 -12.62 4.61 10.69
N LYS A 157 -12.70 3.68 11.64
CA LYS A 157 -12.11 2.34 11.55
C LYS A 157 -12.70 1.50 10.41
N ALA A 158 -14.03 1.41 10.34
CA ALA A 158 -14.73 0.65 9.30
C ALA A 158 -14.46 1.23 7.91
N LEU A 159 -14.50 2.56 7.78
CA LEU A 159 -14.15 3.25 6.54
C LEU A 159 -12.69 2.97 6.12
N GLY A 160 -11.76 3.06 7.08
CA GLY A 160 -10.36 2.71 6.85
C GLY A 160 -10.18 1.29 6.32
N GLN A 161 -10.88 0.31 6.90
CA GLN A 161 -10.86 -1.08 6.43
C GLN A 161 -11.39 -1.22 5.00
N SER A 162 -12.51 -0.58 4.68
CA SER A 162 -13.04 -0.59 3.31
C SER A 162 -12.04 -0.01 2.31
N ILE A 163 -11.38 1.11 2.65
CA ILE A 163 -10.39 1.76 1.77
C ILE A 163 -9.16 0.87 1.58
N THR A 164 -8.62 0.28 2.64
CA THR A 164 -7.44 -0.59 2.51
C THR A 164 -7.78 -1.86 1.72
N LEU A 165 -8.97 -2.44 1.89
CA LEU A 165 -9.42 -3.56 1.07
C LEU A 165 -9.46 -3.20 -0.43
N LEU A 166 -10.01 -2.03 -0.76
CA LEU A 166 -10.02 -1.54 -2.14
C LEU A 166 -8.60 -1.34 -2.68
N LYS A 167 -7.68 -0.77 -1.88
CA LYS A 167 -6.27 -0.64 -2.25
C LYS A 167 -5.60 -2.01 -2.49
N LEU A 168 -5.89 -3.02 -1.67
CA LEU A 168 -5.36 -4.37 -1.87
C LEU A 168 -5.87 -5.01 -3.15
N GLN A 169 -7.14 -4.78 -3.51
CA GLN A 169 -7.69 -5.26 -4.78
C GLN A 169 -6.97 -4.65 -5.98
N VAL A 170 -6.62 -3.36 -5.90
CA VAL A 170 -5.78 -2.68 -6.90
C VAL A 170 -4.37 -3.28 -6.93
N LEU A 171 -3.70 -3.38 -5.77
CA LEU A 171 -2.33 -3.89 -5.66
C LEU A 171 -2.18 -5.35 -6.10
N SER A 172 -3.19 -6.18 -5.86
CA SER A 172 -3.17 -7.60 -6.24
C SER A 172 -3.32 -7.81 -7.75
N GLY A 173 -3.60 -6.76 -8.52
CA GLY A 173 -3.85 -6.84 -9.95
C GLY A 173 -5.28 -7.29 -10.31
N ASN A 174 -6.10 -7.63 -9.32
CA ASN A 174 -7.44 -8.21 -9.53
C ASN A 174 -8.36 -7.27 -10.31
N MET A 175 -8.28 -5.96 -10.03
CA MET A 175 -9.09 -4.97 -10.74
C MET A 175 -8.78 -4.93 -12.24
N PHE A 176 -7.55 -5.28 -12.65
CA PHE A 176 -7.22 -5.29 -14.08
C PHE A 176 -7.95 -6.40 -14.86
N HIS A 177 -8.42 -7.45 -14.20
CA HIS A 177 -9.12 -8.53 -14.86
C HIS A 177 -10.65 -8.32 -14.91
N LEU A 178 -11.15 -7.28 -14.23
CA LEU A 178 -12.58 -7.01 -14.20
C LEU A 178 -13.10 -6.46 -15.54
N PRO A 179 -14.33 -6.85 -15.95
CA PRO A 179 -15.02 -6.24 -17.08
C PRO A 179 -15.17 -4.72 -16.90
N VAL A 180 -15.22 -4.00 -18.02
CA VAL A 180 -15.39 -2.53 -18.04
C VAL A 180 -16.58 -2.07 -17.18
N SER A 181 -17.74 -2.73 -17.32
CA SER A 181 -18.94 -2.40 -16.55
C SER A 181 -18.79 -2.60 -15.04
N GLU A 182 -17.95 -3.55 -14.62
CA GLU A 182 -17.69 -3.77 -13.20
C GLU A 182 -16.74 -2.72 -12.63
N LEU A 183 -15.73 -2.30 -13.41
CA LEU A 183 -14.85 -1.19 -13.05
C LEU A 183 -15.60 0.14 -12.92
N GLU A 184 -16.51 0.43 -13.86
CA GLU A 184 -17.40 1.60 -13.78
C GLU A 184 -18.23 1.57 -12.49
N ARG A 185 -18.80 0.40 -12.15
CA ARG A 185 -19.54 0.24 -10.90
C ARG A 185 -18.65 0.45 -9.67
N CYS A 186 -17.40 -0.03 -9.69
CA CYS A 186 -16.45 0.23 -8.61
C CYS A 186 -16.16 1.72 -8.44
N VAL A 187 -15.98 2.46 -9.54
CA VAL A 187 -15.78 3.93 -9.51
C VAL A 187 -16.97 4.62 -8.84
N VAL A 188 -18.19 4.28 -9.24
CA VAL A 188 -19.42 4.84 -8.65
C VAL A 188 -19.51 4.52 -7.16
N GLN A 189 -19.29 3.26 -6.77
CA GLN A 189 -19.31 2.84 -5.37
C GLN A 189 -18.27 3.59 -4.51
N MET A 190 -17.05 3.80 -5.01
CA MET A 190 -16.04 4.58 -4.30
C MET A 190 -16.46 6.04 -4.12
N ALA A 191 -17.09 6.64 -5.13
CA ALA A 191 -17.59 8.01 -5.05
C ALA A 191 -18.74 8.15 -4.04
N GLU A 192 -19.67 7.18 -4.02
CA GLU A 192 -20.75 7.09 -3.04
C GLU A 192 -20.19 6.99 -1.61
N ILE A 193 -19.24 6.07 -1.38
CA ILE A 193 -18.58 5.93 -0.08
C ILE A 193 -17.91 7.24 0.33
N TYR A 194 -17.20 7.92 -0.58
CA TYR A 194 -16.58 9.20 -0.28
C TYR A 194 -17.62 10.24 0.15
N CYS A 195 -18.67 10.43 -0.64
CA CYS A 195 -19.74 11.40 -0.38
C CYS A 195 -20.46 11.16 0.95
N GLU A 196 -20.85 9.90 1.22
CA GLU A 196 -21.56 9.52 2.44
C GLU A 196 -20.72 9.75 3.71
N ASN A 197 -19.39 9.69 3.59
CA ASN A 197 -18.46 9.80 4.71
C ASN A 197 -17.81 11.18 4.85
N LEU A 198 -18.07 12.12 3.95
CA LEU A 198 -17.63 13.52 4.06
C LEU A 198 -17.90 14.15 5.45
N PRO A 199 -19.07 13.95 6.08
CA PRO A 199 -19.38 14.56 7.37
C PRO A 199 -18.43 14.17 8.51
N LEU A 200 -17.75 13.01 8.42
CA LEU A 200 -16.78 12.59 9.44
C LEU A 200 -15.61 13.54 9.58
N SER A 201 -15.34 14.31 8.53
CA SER A 201 -14.17 15.19 8.47
C SER A 201 -14.54 16.66 8.63
N LYS A 202 -15.77 16.96 9.05
CA LYS A 202 -16.27 18.33 9.15
C LYS A 202 -15.43 19.21 10.08
N ASP A 203 -14.98 18.63 11.19
CA ASP A 203 -14.30 19.36 12.26
C ASP A 203 -12.76 19.22 12.22
N LEU A 204 -12.21 18.56 11.19
CA LEU A 204 -10.77 18.44 10.97
C LEU A 204 -10.18 19.74 10.43
N ASP A 205 -8.94 20.04 10.82
CA ASP A 205 -8.22 21.21 10.31
C ASP A 205 -8.13 21.14 8.77
N PRO A 206 -8.22 22.27 8.03
CA PRO A 206 -8.07 22.28 6.58
C PRO A 206 -6.81 21.59 6.04
N GLN A 207 -5.72 21.61 6.80
CA GLN A 207 -4.43 21.00 6.46
C GLN A 207 -4.34 19.52 6.86
N GLU A 208 -5.25 19.03 7.69
CA GLU A 208 -5.31 17.62 8.05
C GLU A 208 -5.90 16.76 6.93
N SER A 209 -5.35 15.56 6.80
CA SER A 209 -5.85 14.51 5.92
C SER A 209 -7.29 14.15 6.23
N MET A 210 -8.12 14.13 5.19
CA MET A 210 -9.54 13.87 5.33
C MET A 210 -9.81 12.36 5.35
N HIS A 211 -10.82 11.92 6.12
CA HIS A 211 -11.26 10.53 6.03
C HIS A 211 -11.77 10.23 4.62
N GLY A 212 -11.21 9.20 3.99
CA GLY A 212 -11.60 8.81 2.62
C GLY A 212 -10.93 9.58 1.49
N GLU A 213 -10.00 10.53 1.76
CA GLU A 213 -9.32 11.29 0.68
C GLU A 213 -8.68 10.38 -0.38
N GLU A 214 -8.19 9.21 0.03
CA GLU A 214 -7.52 8.29 -0.89
C GLU A 214 -8.45 7.71 -1.96
N LEU A 215 -9.77 7.72 -1.73
CA LEU A 215 -10.78 7.22 -2.67
C LEU A 215 -10.78 7.98 -3.99
N LEU A 216 -10.61 9.31 -3.97
CA LEU A 216 -10.63 10.09 -5.22
C LEU A 216 -9.39 9.82 -6.07
N SER A 217 -8.23 9.57 -5.43
CA SER A 217 -7.02 9.13 -6.13
C SER A 217 -7.21 7.74 -6.75
N LEU A 218 -7.88 6.82 -6.04
CA LEU A 218 -8.21 5.50 -6.56
C LEU A 218 -9.19 5.58 -7.75
N ILE A 219 -10.23 6.41 -7.64
CA ILE A 219 -11.17 6.66 -8.73
C ILE A 219 -10.44 7.19 -9.97
N CYS A 220 -9.57 8.19 -9.81
CA CYS A 220 -8.76 8.71 -10.91
C CYS A 220 -7.96 7.61 -11.60
N ASN A 221 -7.27 6.75 -10.84
CA ASN A 221 -6.49 5.65 -11.40
C ASN A 221 -7.37 4.66 -12.19
N LEU A 222 -8.56 4.32 -11.67
CA LEU A 222 -9.49 3.42 -12.36
C LEU A 222 -10.09 4.06 -13.63
N LEU A 223 -10.37 5.35 -13.61
CA LEU A 223 -10.84 6.09 -14.78
C LEU A 223 -9.77 6.18 -15.86
N VAL A 224 -8.50 6.40 -15.49
CA VAL A 224 -7.37 6.34 -16.42
C VAL A 224 -7.23 4.92 -17.00
N GLU A 225 -7.39 3.87 -16.19
CA GLU A 225 -7.39 2.49 -16.66
C GLU A 225 -8.55 2.22 -17.64
N LEU A 226 -9.75 2.69 -17.34
CA LEU A 226 -10.91 2.60 -18.23
C LEU A 226 -10.67 3.32 -19.56
N PHE A 227 -10.02 4.49 -19.54
CA PHE A 227 -9.58 5.17 -20.75
C PHE A 227 -8.61 4.29 -21.56
N TRP A 228 -7.59 3.71 -20.93
CA TRP A 228 -6.63 2.87 -21.66
C TRP A 228 -7.30 1.65 -22.33
N ARG A 229 -8.30 1.05 -21.68
CA ARG A 229 -9.03 -0.10 -22.24
C ARG A 229 -9.98 0.25 -23.37
N THR A 230 -10.65 1.40 -23.26
CA THR A 230 -11.81 1.73 -24.12
C THR A 230 -11.51 2.83 -25.13
N GLN A 231 -10.44 3.60 -24.91
CA GLN A 231 -10.07 4.81 -25.64
C GLN A 231 -11.16 5.91 -25.61
N LYS A 232 -12.08 5.85 -24.64
CA LYS A 232 -13.11 6.89 -24.45
C LYS A 232 -12.56 8.04 -23.62
N CYS A 233 -12.34 9.20 -24.24
CA CYS A 233 -11.83 10.39 -23.55
C CYS A 233 -12.70 10.86 -22.36
N GLY A 234 -13.99 10.49 -22.33
CA GLY A 234 -14.90 10.79 -21.22
C GLY A 234 -14.33 10.42 -19.85
N TYR A 235 -13.65 9.26 -19.73
CA TYR A 235 -13.07 8.85 -18.45
C TYR A 235 -11.91 9.75 -17.99
N ILE A 236 -11.12 10.28 -18.92
CA ILE A 236 -10.06 11.24 -18.57
C ILE A 236 -10.67 12.56 -18.08
N ILE A 237 -11.74 13.02 -18.74
CA ILE A 237 -12.47 14.22 -18.29
C ILE A 237 -13.08 13.98 -16.90
N GLU A 238 -13.71 12.83 -16.66
CA GLU A 238 -14.22 12.47 -15.34
C GLU A 238 -13.11 12.41 -14.28
N ALA A 239 -11.94 11.88 -14.61
CA ALA A 239 -10.80 11.82 -13.68
C ALA A 239 -10.36 13.23 -13.25
N ILE A 240 -10.29 14.18 -14.19
CA ILE A 240 -10.02 15.59 -13.89
C ILE A 240 -11.12 16.15 -12.99
N LEU A 241 -12.38 16.00 -13.37
CA LEU A 241 -13.52 16.56 -12.62
C LEU A 241 -13.57 16.06 -11.18
N VAL A 242 -13.33 14.76 -10.96
CA VAL A 242 -13.30 14.16 -9.62
C VAL A 242 -12.19 14.76 -8.76
N LEU A 243 -10.98 14.91 -9.29
CA LEU A 243 -9.86 15.46 -8.55
C LEU A 243 -10.01 16.96 -8.28
N GLU A 244 -10.47 17.74 -9.26
CA GLU A 244 -10.71 19.16 -9.09
C GLU A 244 -11.82 19.41 -8.06
N TRP A 245 -12.92 18.64 -8.14
CA TRP A 245 -13.97 18.67 -7.14
C TRP A 245 -13.43 18.33 -5.75
N GLY A 246 -12.60 17.29 -5.63
CA GLY A 246 -11.89 16.95 -4.40
C GLY A 246 -11.11 18.13 -3.82
N LEU A 247 -10.41 18.90 -4.68
CA LEU A 247 -9.65 20.08 -4.28
C LEU A 247 -10.53 21.28 -3.90
N THR A 248 -11.77 21.37 -4.39
CA THR A 248 -12.75 22.36 -3.89
C THR A 248 -13.18 22.07 -2.44
N ILE A 249 -13.15 20.80 -2.03
CA ILE A 249 -13.48 20.36 -0.67
C ILE A 249 -12.24 20.42 0.24
N ARG A 250 -11.10 19.89 -0.22
CA ARG A 250 -9.82 19.87 0.51
C ARG A 250 -8.67 20.34 -0.38
N ARG A 251 -8.27 21.60 -0.18
CA ARG A 251 -7.30 22.30 -1.04
C ARG A 251 -5.86 21.77 -0.96
N TYR A 252 -5.48 21.13 0.15
CA TYR A 252 -4.08 20.82 0.46
C TYR A 252 -3.65 19.41 0.05
N VAL A 253 -4.54 18.60 -0.54
CA VAL A 253 -4.23 17.24 -0.99
C VAL A 253 -3.27 17.27 -2.17
N TRP A 254 -2.00 16.99 -1.91
CA TRP A 254 -0.94 17.08 -2.93
C TRP A 254 -1.04 15.97 -3.97
N GLN A 255 -1.57 14.80 -3.61
CA GLN A 255 -1.74 13.65 -4.49
C GLN A 255 -2.65 14.02 -5.67
N TYR A 256 -3.76 14.71 -5.40
CA TYR A 256 -4.68 15.17 -6.45
C TYR A 256 -4.00 16.16 -7.40
N LYS A 257 -3.19 17.08 -6.87
CA LYS A 257 -2.46 18.07 -7.67
C LYS A 257 -1.43 17.40 -8.60
N ILE A 258 -0.70 16.39 -8.12
CA ILE A 258 0.25 15.63 -8.95
C ILE A 258 -0.51 14.84 -10.03
N LEU A 259 -1.61 14.18 -9.68
CA LEU A 259 -2.42 13.44 -10.64
C LEU A 259 -3.01 14.37 -11.72
N LEU A 260 -3.58 15.51 -11.32
CA LEU A 260 -4.08 16.53 -12.25
C LEU A 260 -2.98 17.06 -13.16
N LEU A 261 -1.79 17.34 -12.60
CA LEU A 261 -0.63 17.74 -13.39
C LEU A 261 -0.32 16.71 -14.48
N HIS A 262 -0.27 15.41 -14.16
CA HIS A 262 0.00 14.35 -15.13
C HIS A 262 -1.11 14.21 -16.17
N VAL A 263 -2.38 14.23 -15.75
CA VAL A 263 -3.52 14.09 -16.66
C VAL A 263 -3.64 15.29 -17.60
N TYR A 264 -3.47 16.52 -17.11
CA TYR A 264 -3.43 17.72 -17.96
C TYR A 264 -2.23 17.72 -18.91
N SER A 265 -1.06 17.29 -18.45
CA SER A 265 0.12 17.16 -19.30
C SER A 265 -0.10 16.15 -20.42
N TYR A 266 -0.74 15.03 -20.12
CA TYR A 266 -1.10 14.01 -21.10
C TYR A 266 -2.04 14.56 -22.18
N LEU A 267 -2.98 15.44 -21.82
CA LEU A 267 -3.86 16.12 -22.78
C LEU A 267 -3.19 17.26 -23.55
N GLY A 268 -1.92 17.58 -23.26
CA GLY A 268 -1.22 18.72 -23.84
C GLY A 268 -1.64 20.09 -23.28
N ALA A 269 -2.45 20.11 -22.21
CA ALA A 269 -2.90 21.33 -21.54
C ALA A 269 -1.84 21.82 -20.53
N LEU A 270 -0.66 22.15 -21.04
CA LEU A 270 0.54 22.40 -20.22
C LEU A 270 0.41 23.62 -19.32
N SER A 271 -0.27 24.69 -19.76
CA SER A 271 -0.53 25.86 -18.91
C SER A 271 -1.31 25.46 -17.65
N SER A 272 -2.36 24.65 -17.80
CA SER A 272 -3.15 24.13 -16.67
C SER A 272 -2.33 23.20 -15.77
N ALA A 273 -1.54 22.30 -16.36
CA ALA A 273 -0.66 21.43 -15.61
C ALA A 273 0.37 22.24 -14.79
N PHE A 274 0.91 23.32 -15.35
CA PHE A 274 1.86 24.21 -14.69
C PHE A 274 1.22 25.00 -13.54
N GLU A 275 -0.04 25.40 -13.65
CA GLU A 275 -0.77 25.97 -12.50
C GLU A 275 -0.83 25.00 -11.32
N TRP A 276 -1.12 23.72 -11.56
CA TRP A 276 -1.12 22.71 -10.51
C TRP A 276 0.26 22.48 -9.91
N TYR A 277 1.32 22.50 -10.74
CA TYR A 277 2.70 22.44 -10.26
C TYR A 277 3.04 23.60 -9.32
N LYS A 278 2.68 24.84 -9.69
CA LYS A 278 2.88 26.01 -8.81
C LYS A 278 2.16 25.87 -7.49
N LEU A 279 0.95 25.30 -7.47
CA LEU A 279 0.17 25.06 -6.26
C LEU A 279 0.70 23.94 -5.36
N LEU A 280 1.70 23.17 -5.79
CA LEU A 280 2.46 22.25 -4.93
C LEU A 280 3.47 22.99 -4.04
N ASP A 281 3.74 24.28 -4.32
CA ASP A 281 4.68 25.12 -3.56
C ASP A 281 6.07 24.48 -3.40
N VAL A 282 6.59 23.90 -4.49
CA VAL A 282 7.87 23.18 -4.54
C VAL A 282 9.03 24.15 -4.26
N LYS A 283 9.75 23.94 -3.15
CA LYS A 283 10.86 24.78 -2.69
C LYS A 283 12.07 23.97 -2.24
N ASN A 284 13.26 24.57 -2.32
CA ASN A 284 14.52 24.02 -1.81
C ASN A 284 14.77 22.58 -2.32
N ILE A 285 14.94 21.63 -1.40
CA ILE A 285 15.18 20.22 -1.71
C ILE A 285 14.07 19.59 -2.57
N LEU A 286 12.85 20.12 -2.53
CA LEU A 286 11.75 19.60 -3.36
C LEU A 286 11.92 19.96 -4.83
N VAL A 287 12.67 21.02 -5.16
CA VAL A 287 12.93 21.38 -6.57
C VAL A 287 13.65 20.22 -7.25
N GLU A 288 14.65 19.65 -6.60
CA GLU A 288 15.38 18.50 -7.16
C GLU A 288 14.47 17.27 -7.29
N THR A 289 13.63 17.00 -6.30
CA THR A 289 12.87 15.73 -6.24
C THR A 289 11.52 15.77 -6.95
N VAL A 290 10.90 16.93 -7.16
CA VAL A 290 9.53 17.06 -7.69
C VAL A 290 9.50 17.68 -9.10
N SER A 291 10.53 18.44 -9.49
CA SER A 291 10.54 19.11 -10.81
C SER A 291 10.46 18.14 -11.99
N HIS A 292 10.89 16.88 -11.80
CA HIS A 292 10.80 15.84 -12.82
C HIS A 292 9.37 15.54 -13.30
N HIS A 293 8.33 15.91 -12.53
CA HIS A 293 6.95 15.76 -12.96
C HIS A 293 6.55 16.77 -14.05
N MET A 294 7.22 17.92 -14.14
CA MET A 294 6.84 19.03 -15.04
C MET A 294 7.92 19.33 -16.09
N LEU A 295 9.19 19.40 -15.70
CA LEU A 295 10.30 19.84 -16.57
C LEU A 295 10.47 19.05 -17.87
N PRO A 296 10.20 17.73 -17.95
CA PRO A 296 10.28 17.05 -19.24
C PRO A 296 9.23 17.56 -20.24
N GLN A 297 8.01 17.83 -19.76
CA GLN A 297 6.91 18.35 -20.57
C GLN A 297 7.21 19.80 -21.00
N MET A 298 7.65 20.61 -20.02
CA MET A 298 8.69 21.66 -20.12
C MET A 298 9.40 21.84 -21.47
N LEU A 299 10.29 20.89 -21.71
CA LEU A 299 11.28 21.00 -22.76
C LEU A 299 10.74 20.50 -24.10
N ALA A 300 9.72 19.64 -24.08
CA ALA A 300 9.17 19.00 -25.26
C ALA A 300 8.19 19.90 -26.04
N SER A 301 7.52 20.84 -25.37
CA SER A 301 6.55 21.73 -26.00
C SER A 301 7.12 23.14 -26.15
N PRO A 302 6.90 23.84 -27.27
CA PRO A 302 7.20 25.27 -27.39
C PRO A 302 6.07 26.16 -26.86
N LEU A 303 4.93 25.60 -26.44
CA LEU A 303 3.69 26.32 -26.10
C LEU A 303 3.58 26.62 -24.60
N TRP A 304 4.54 27.40 -24.07
CA TRP A 304 4.49 27.98 -22.73
C TRP A 304 3.81 29.34 -22.72
#